data_AF-A0A2V8S0Y2-F1
#
_entry.id   AF-A0A2V8S0Y2-F1
#
_cell.length_a   1.000
_cell.length_b   1.000
_cell.length_c   1.000
_cell.angle_alpha   90.00
_cell.angle_beta   90.00
_cell.angle_gamma   90.00
#
_symmetry.space_group_name_H-M   'P 1'
#
loop_
_entity.id
_entity.type
_entity.pdbx_description
1 polymer ?
#
loop_
_entity_poly.entity_id
_entity_poly.type
_entity_poly.pdbx_seq_one_letter_code
_entity_poly.pdbx_strand_id
1 'polypeptide(L)'
;MDVYHKILARIYKDSAGQETVRVDFGEILKQEGFFPSIEQIASHMIKEGWITDSDRVHHVQITHWGIAEAKKAAKGVPDSSKAIEKDCNALVSRAKEITVMSEEFAGAPSKKKLNEIEKSISEIGKVIGRLSDNVN
;
A
#
# COMPACT_ATOMS: atom_id res chain seq x y z
N MET A 1 -2.11 -12.47 14.60
CA MET A 1 -2.64 -12.24 13.23
C MET A 1 -4.12 -11.94 13.39
N ASP A 2 -4.58 -10.77 12.94
CA ASP A 2 -6.00 -10.42 12.98
C ASP A 2 -6.83 -11.18 11.94
N VAL A 3 -8.15 -10.99 11.97
CA VAL A 3 -9.06 -11.70 11.06
C VAL A 3 -8.77 -11.37 9.59
N TYR A 4 -8.48 -10.12 9.25
CA TYR A 4 -8.30 -9.72 7.85
C TYR A 4 -7.02 -10.31 7.27
N HIS A 5 -5.93 -10.31 8.01
CA HIS A 5 -4.68 -10.93 7.59
C HIS A 5 -4.78 -12.47 7.53
N LYS A 6 -5.58 -13.08 8.42
CA LYS A 6 -5.87 -14.52 8.35
C LYS A 6 -6.61 -14.86 7.04
N ILE A 7 -7.66 -14.10 6.72
CA ILE A 7 -8.44 -14.30 5.50
C ILE A 7 -7.60 -13.97 4.25
N LEU A 8 -6.84 -12.88 4.26
CA LEU A 8 -5.95 -12.49 3.16
C LEU A 8 -4.89 -13.56 2.88
N ALA A 9 -4.31 -14.17 3.91
CA ALA A 9 -3.36 -15.27 3.74
C ALA A 9 -4.02 -16.49 3.07
N ARG A 10 -5.30 -16.76 3.36
CA ARG A 10 -6.03 -17.84 2.71
C ARG A 10 -6.33 -17.53 1.24
N ILE A 11 -6.76 -16.31 0.94
CA ILE A 11 -6.99 -15.85 -0.44
C ILE A 11 -5.68 -15.94 -1.25
N TYR A 12 -4.56 -15.49 -0.69
CA TYR A 12 -3.24 -15.58 -1.35
C TYR A 12 -2.85 -17.02 -1.65
N LYS A 13 -3.12 -17.95 -0.72
CA LYS A 13 -2.86 -19.38 -0.92
C LYS A 13 -3.72 -19.95 -2.04
N ASP A 14 -5.03 -19.68 -2.01
CA ASP A 14 -6.00 -20.25 -2.93
C ASP A 14 -5.89 -19.62 -4.34
N SER A 15 -5.38 -18.39 -4.46
CA SER A 15 -5.05 -17.74 -5.74
C SER A 15 -3.65 -18.09 -6.27
N ALA A 16 -2.83 -18.83 -5.50
CA ALA A 16 -1.41 -19.01 -5.76
C ALA A 16 -0.63 -17.70 -5.99
N GLY A 17 -1.11 -16.59 -5.42
CA GLY A 17 -0.55 -15.25 -5.61
C GLY A 17 -0.78 -14.65 -7.00
N GLN A 18 -1.80 -15.10 -7.74
CA GLN A 18 -2.15 -14.56 -9.05
C GLN A 18 -3.37 -13.64 -8.98
N GLU A 19 -3.25 -12.43 -9.55
CA GLU A 19 -4.33 -11.43 -9.56
C GLU A 19 -5.50 -11.84 -10.47
N THR A 20 -5.24 -12.71 -11.46
CA THR A 20 -6.26 -13.20 -12.40
C THR A 20 -7.14 -14.30 -11.82
N VAL A 21 -6.78 -14.89 -10.68
CA VAL A 21 -7.51 -16.02 -10.08
C VAL A 21 -8.62 -15.51 -9.17
N ARG A 22 -9.85 -15.93 -9.48
CA ARG A 22 -11.02 -15.71 -8.63
C ARG A 22 -11.04 -16.75 -7.51
N VAL A 23 -11.23 -16.30 -6.28
CA VAL A 23 -11.27 -17.14 -5.08
C VAL A 23 -12.67 -17.09 -4.48
N ASP A 24 -13.19 -18.24 -4.04
CA ASP A 24 -14.48 -18.34 -3.34
C ASP A 24 -14.35 -17.80 -1.91
N PHE A 25 -14.58 -16.50 -1.75
CA PHE A 25 -14.51 -15.80 -0.49
C PHE A 25 -15.57 -16.29 0.50
N GLY A 26 -16.75 -16.64 -0.02
CA GLY A 26 -17.84 -17.19 0.79
C GLY A 26 -17.46 -18.50 1.48
N GLU A 27 -16.86 -19.42 0.74
CA GLU A 27 -16.39 -20.69 1.30
C GLU A 27 -15.27 -20.50 2.31
N ILE A 28 -14.30 -19.61 2.03
CA ILE A 28 -13.25 -19.25 3.00
C ILE A 28 -13.87 -18.78 4.31
N LEU A 29 -14.82 -17.84 4.26
CA LEU A 29 -15.43 -17.31 5.49
C LEU A 29 -16.32 -18.33 6.21
N LYS A 30 -16.95 -19.28 5.51
CA LYS A 30 -17.67 -20.40 6.15
C LYS A 30 -16.73 -21.28 6.95
N GLN A 31 -15.59 -21.67 6.35
CA GLN A 31 -14.59 -22.50 7.02
C GLN A 31 -14.00 -21.83 8.26
N GLU A 32 -13.91 -20.51 8.22
CA GLU A 32 -13.35 -19.70 9.31
C GLU A 32 -14.40 -19.21 10.32
N GLY A 33 -15.69 -19.50 10.11
CA GLY A 33 -16.78 -19.12 11.02
C GLY A 33 -17.21 -17.66 10.94
N PHE A 34 -16.84 -16.94 9.88
CA PHE A 34 -17.08 -15.50 9.69
C PHE A 34 -18.08 -15.18 8.56
N PHE A 35 -18.74 -16.19 7.97
CA PHE A 35 -19.69 -15.99 6.87
C PHE A 35 -20.78 -14.93 7.15
N PRO A 36 -21.35 -14.80 8.36
CA PRO A 36 -22.33 -13.73 8.65
C PRO A 36 -21.79 -12.31 8.45
N SER A 37 -20.47 -12.11 8.48
CA SER A 37 -19.80 -10.82 8.33
C SER A 37 -19.19 -10.61 6.94
N ILE A 38 -19.60 -11.39 5.93
CA ILE A 38 -19.01 -11.39 4.58
C ILE A 38 -18.93 -9.99 3.96
N GLU A 39 -20.02 -9.23 3.97
CA GLU A 39 -20.08 -7.88 3.41
C GLU A 39 -19.15 -6.92 4.14
N GLN A 40 -19.11 -6.99 5.48
CA GLN A 40 -18.26 -6.12 6.30
C GLN A 40 -16.77 -6.41 6.05
N ILE A 41 -16.40 -7.68 6.01
CA ILE A 41 -15.00 -8.09 5.81
C ILE A 41 -14.57 -7.77 4.37
N ALA A 42 -15.40 -8.07 3.37
CA ALA A 42 -15.13 -7.72 1.97
C ALA A 42 -14.94 -6.20 1.82
N SER A 43 -15.87 -5.40 2.34
CA SER A 43 -15.80 -3.94 2.28
C SER A 43 -14.53 -3.39 2.92
N HIS A 44 -14.11 -3.92 4.07
CA HIS A 44 -12.85 -3.51 4.70
C HIS A 44 -11.64 -3.86 3.83
N MET A 45 -11.55 -5.11 3.35
CA MET A 45 -10.40 -5.56 2.56
C MET A 45 -10.32 -4.87 1.19
N ILE A 46 -11.46 -4.49 0.59
CA ILE A 46 -11.53 -3.67 -0.62
C ILE A 46 -11.06 -2.25 -0.32
N LYS A 47 -11.49 -1.67 0.80
CA LYS A 47 -11.07 -0.32 1.21
C LYS A 47 -9.56 -0.24 1.44
N GLU A 48 -8.95 -1.27 2.02
CA GLU A 48 -7.50 -1.37 2.18
C GLU A 48 -6.78 -1.73 0.85
N GLY A 49 -7.54 -1.97 -0.23
CA GLY A 49 -7.01 -2.24 -1.56
C GLY A 49 -6.41 -3.64 -1.73
N TRP A 50 -6.65 -4.57 -0.80
CA TRP A 50 -6.06 -5.91 -0.81
C TRP A 50 -6.77 -6.87 -1.75
N ILE A 51 -8.07 -6.65 -1.97
CA ILE A 51 -8.89 -7.46 -2.88
C ILE A 51 -9.78 -6.55 -3.72
N THR A 52 -10.31 -7.10 -4.81
CA THR A 52 -11.39 -6.49 -5.60
C THR A 52 -12.55 -7.47 -5.73
N ASP A 53 -13.75 -6.93 -5.89
CA ASP A 53 -14.92 -7.74 -6.27
C ASP A 53 -14.69 -8.42 -7.62
N SER A 54 -15.34 -9.57 -7.79
CA SER A 54 -15.45 -10.22 -9.10
C SER A 54 -16.89 -10.16 -9.60
N ASP A 55 -17.07 -10.52 -10.87
CA ASP A 55 -18.37 -10.71 -11.51
C ASP A 55 -19.17 -11.90 -10.95
N ARG A 56 -18.57 -12.72 -10.08
CA ARG A 56 -19.22 -13.88 -9.45
C ARG A 56 -19.53 -13.59 -7.98
N VAL A 57 -20.76 -13.93 -7.58
CA VAL A 57 -21.24 -13.76 -6.20
C VAL A 57 -20.29 -14.42 -5.20
N HIS A 58 -19.95 -13.68 -4.15
CA HIS A 58 -19.02 -14.10 -3.08
C HIS A 58 -17.65 -14.56 -3.57
N HIS A 59 -17.22 -14.12 -4.75
CA HIS A 59 -15.87 -14.35 -5.24
C HIS A 59 -15.12 -13.03 -5.33
N VAL A 60 -13.83 -13.08 -5.00
CA VAL A 60 -12.94 -11.93 -5.00
C VAL A 60 -11.64 -12.27 -5.72
N GLN A 61 -10.92 -11.25 -6.15
CA GLN A 61 -9.56 -11.38 -6.71
C GLN A 61 -8.59 -10.65 -5.80
N ILE A 62 -7.41 -11.24 -5.58
CA ILE A 62 -6.34 -10.56 -4.84
C ILE A 62 -5.70 -9.51 -5.74
N THR A 63 -5.36 -8.35 -5.19
CA THR A 63 -4.63 -7.32 -5.93
C THR A 63 -3.13 -7.49 -5.77
N HIS A 64 -2.37 -6.77 -6.59
CA HIS A 64 -0.93 -6.58 -6.37
C HIS A 64 -0.58 -6.18 -4.92
N TRP A 65 -1.36 -5.25 -4.34
CA TRP A 65 -1.17 -4.78 -2.97
C TRP A 65 -1.52 -5.85 -1.93
N GLY A 66 -2.60 -6.61 -2.14
CA GLY A 66 -2.97 -7.73 -1.27
C GLY A 66 -1.94 -8.85 -1.26
N ILE A 67 -1.30 -9.13 -2.40
CA ILE A 67 -0.19 -10.08 -2.49
C ILE A 67 1.00 -9.60 -1.65
N ALA A 68 1.38 -8.33 -1.79
CA ALA A 68 2.47 -7.74 -1.01
C ALA A 68 2.17 -7.82 0.50
N GLU A 69 0.95 -7.49 0.89
CA GLU A 69 0.52 -7.50 2.29
C GLU A 69 0.44 -8.93 2.87
N ALA A 70 -0.10 -9.90 2.12
CA ALA A 70 -0.10 -11.31 2.53
C ALA A 70 1.33 -11.83 2.82
N LYS A 71 2.30 -11.44 1.98
CA LYS A 71 3.71 -11.78 2.17
C LYS A 71 4.32 -11.09 3.41
N LYS A 72 3.95 -9.84 3.69
CA LYS A 72 4.38 -9.11 4.90
C LYS A 72 3.83 -9.74 6.17
N ALA A 73 2.53 -10.03 6.19
CA ALA A 73 1.85 -10.66 7.31
C ALA A 73 2.44 -12.05 7.63
N ALA A 74 2.83 -12.82 6.60
CA ALA A 74 3.53 -14.10 6.77
C ALA A 74 4.93 -13.96 7.40
N LYS A 75 5.61 -12.83 7.19
CA LYS A 75 6.90 -12.51 7.79
C LYS A 75 6.79 -11.92 9.21
N GLY A 76 5.58 -11.67 9.71
CA GLY A 76 5.36 -11.05 11.02
C GLY A 76 5.82 -9.59 11.10
N VAL A 77 5.94 -8.91 9.95
CA VAL A 77 6.34 -7.50 9.88
C VAL A 77 5.13 -6.65 10.33
N PRO A 78 5.31 -5.68 11.25
CA PRO A 78 4.23 -4.77 11.65
C PRO A 78 3.66 -4.02 10.44
N ASP A 79 2.37 -3.69 10.49
CA ASP A 79 1.66 -2.93 9.44
C ASP A 79 2.32 -1.55 9.22
N SER A 80 3.27 -1.53 8.28
CA SER A 80 3.98 -0.34 7.80
C SER A 80 3.25 0.33 6.64
N SER A 81 2.09 -0.20 6.22
CA SER A 81 1.36 0.27 5.02
C SER A 81 1.03 1.75 5.11
N LYS A 82 0.49 2.21 6.25
CA LYS A 82 0.20 3.64 6.49
C LYS A 82 1.45 4.51 6.58
N ALA A 83 2.55 3.97 7.09
CA ALA A 83 3.82 4.70 7.17
C ALA A 83 4.45 4.86 5.78
N ILE A 84 4.42 3.80 4.96
CA ILE A 84 4.85 3.81 3.57
C ILE A 84 3.97 4.74 2.74
N GLU A 85 2.65 4.67 2.88
CA GLU A 85 1.72 5.54 2.16
C GLU A 85 1.97 7.02 2.51
N LYS A 86 2.13 7.32 3.80
CA LYS A 86 2.47 8.67 4.26
C LYS A 86 3.80 9.16 3.70
N ASP A 87 4.84 8.32 3.74
CA ASP A 87 6.16 8.70 3.23
C ASP A 87 6.18 8.80 1.69
N CYS A 88 5.41 7.99 0.97
CA CYS A 88 5.19 8.11 -0.48
C CYS A 88 4.48 9.42 -0.85
N ASN A 89 3.41 9.78 -0.14
CA ASN A 89 2.72 11.06 -0.34
C ASN A 89 3.64 12.25 -0.03
N ALA A 90 4.45 12.14 1.03
CA ALA A 90 5.45 13.15 1.39
C ALA A 90 6.56 13.27 0.34
N LEU A 91 6.98 12.17 -0.29
CA LEU A 91 7.94 12.16 -1.39
C LEU A 91 7.39 12.87 -2.63
N VAL A 92 6.17 12.53 -3.05
CA VAL A 92 5.50 13.16 -4.21
C VAL A 92 5.33 14.67 -3.97
N SER A 93 4.87 15.08 -2.79
CA SER A 93 4.66 16.48 -2.47
C SER A 93 5.97 17.28 -2.54
N ARG A 94 7.06 16.75 -1.97
CA ARG A 94 8.36 17.43 -1.99
C ARG A 94 8.98 17.48 -3.38
N ALA A 95 8.82 16.42 -4.18
CA ALA A 95 9.31 16.41 -5.56
C ALA A 95 8.66 17.54 -6.39
N LYS A 96 7.34 17.75 -6.22
CA LYS A 96 6.62 18.86 -6.87
C LYS A 96 7.13 20.23 -6.39
N GLU A 97 7.38 20.38 -5.09
CA GLU A 97 7.91 21.61 -4.51
C GLU A 97 9.29 21.95 -5.07
N ILE A 98 10.17 20.96 -5.23
CA ILE A 98 11.49 21.15 -5.85
C ILE A 98 11.37 21.61 -7.30
N THR A 99 10.41 21.07 -8.07
CA THR A 99 10.15 21.54 -9.43
C THR A 99 9.86 23.05 -9.43
N VAL A 100 8.93 23.50 -8.57
CA VAL A 100 8.59 24.92 -8.45
C VAL A 100 9.79 25.76 -8.02
N MET A 101 10.53 25.34 -6.99
CA MET A 101 11.74 26.06 -6.53
C MET A 101 12.80 26.19 -7.64
N SER A 102 12.94 25.16 -8.48
CA SER A 102 13.90 25.15 -9.60
C SER A 102 13.48 26.12 -10.70
N GLU A 103 12.18 26.20 -11.01
CA GLU A 103 11.63 27.18 -11.95
C GLU A 103 11.83 28.60 -11.44
N GLU A 104 11.54 28.86 -10.16
CA GLU A 104 11.76 30.16 -9.53
C GLU A 104 13.24 30.56 -9.50
N PHE A 105 14.15 29.60 -9.32
CA PHE A 105 15.59 29.84 -9.39
C PHE A 105 16.03 30.18 -10.81
N ALA A 106 15.52 29.46 -11.83
CA ALA A 106 15.83 29.74 -13.23
C ALA A 106 15.38 31.16 -13.65
N GLY A 107 14.21 31.61 -13.18
CA GLY A 107 13.68 32.95 -13.46
C GLY A 107 14.39 34.08 -12.70
N ALA A 108 14.92 33.80 -11.49
CA ALA A 108 15.65 34.78 -10.70
C ALA A 108 16.70 34.08 -9.82
N PRO A 109 17.91 33.83 -10.36
CA PRO A 109 18.96 33.11 -9.66
C PRO A 109 19.44 33.86 -8.41
N SER A 110 19.49 33.16 -7.28
CA SER A 110 20.08 33.70 -6.05
C SER A 110 20.62 32.60 -5.15
N LYS A 111 21.67 32.91 -4.38
CA LYS A 111 22.27 31.96 -3.43
C LYS A 111 21.28 31.47 -2.37
N LYS A 112 20.34 32.33 -1.96
CA LYS A 112 19.28 31.97 -1.02
C LYS A 112 18.39 30.85 -1.57
N LYS A 113 17.88 31.00 -2.80
CA LYS A 113 17.03 30.01 -3.46
C LYS A 113 17.77 28.70 -3.71
N LEU A 114 19.06 28.77 -4.10
CA LEU A 114 19.88 27.57 -4.27
C LEU A 114 20.00 26.77 -2.96
N ASN A 115 20.24 27.44 -1.83
CA ASN A 115 20.29 26.80 -0.51
C ASN A 115 18.94 26.18 -0.11
N GLU A 116 17.82 26.80 -0.49
CA GLU A 116 16.47 26.25 -0.24
C GLU A 116 16.23 24.96 -1.04
N ILE A 117 16.66 24.92 -2.31
CA ILE A 117 16.63 23.70 -3.14
C ILE A 117 17.49 22.60 -2.51
N GLU A 118 18.73 22.89 -2.12
CA GLU A 118 19.63 21.92 -1.48
C GLU A 118 19.02 21.32 -0.21
N LYS A 119 18.41 22.16 0.63
CA LYS A 119 17.71 21.71 1.84
C LYS A 119 16.54 20.78 1.50
N SER A 120 15.74 21.13 0.49
CA SER A 120 14.61 20.30 0.07
C SER A 120 15.04 18.94 -0.47
N ILE A 121 16.12 18.89 -1.26
CA ILE A 121 16.73 17.64 -1.74
C ILE A 121 17.22 16.77 -0.58
N SER A 122 17.86 17.37 0.43
CA SER A 122 18.30 16.64 1.63
C SER A 122 17.13 15.99 2.37
N GLU A 123 16.00 16.70 2.51
CA GLU A 123 14.78 16.17 3.10
C GLU A 123 14.17 15.02 2.28
N ILE A 124 14.21 15.09 0.94
CA ILE A 124 13.84 13.96 0.09
C ILE A 124 14.73 12.75 0.37
N GLY A 125 16.04 12.95 0.50
CA GLY A 125 16.96 11.87 0.86
C GLY A 125 16.57 11.15 2.15
N LYS A 126 16.12 11.90 3.17
CA LYS A 126 15.61 11.31 4.43
C LYS A 126 14.32 10.51 4.23
N VAL A 127 13.39 11.00 3.41
CA VAL A 127 12.15 10.28 3.10
C VAL A 127 12.46 8.98 2.36
N ILE A 128 13.36 9.01 1.38
CA ILE A 128 13.81 7.81 0.65
C ILE A 128 14.47 6.81 1.59
N GLY A 129 15.30 7.28 2.54
CA GLY A 129 15.89 6.42 3.58
C GLY A 129 14.83 5.67 4.38
N ARG A 130 13.81 6.39 4.89
CA ARG A 130 12.69 5.75 5.62
C ARG A 130 11.89 4.78 4.75
N LEU A 131 11.67 5.09 3.47
CA LEU A 131 11.00 4.18 2.54
C LEU A 131 11.82 2.92 2.31
N SER A 132 13.14 3.04 2.12
CA SER A 132 14.04 1.89 1.99
C SER A 132 13.98 0.99 3.22
N ASP A 133 13.97 1.56 4.42
CA ASP A 133 13.89 0.80 5.67
C ASP A 133 12.56 0.07 5.84
N ASN A 134 11.47 0.61 5.28
CA ASN A 134 10.12 0.04 5.39
C ASN A 134 9.74 -0.90 4.24
N VAL A 135 10.48 -0.87 3.12
CA VAL A 135 10.25 -1.73 1.94
C VAL A 135 11.07 -3.04 2.01
N ASN A 136 12.15 -3.07 2.80
CA ASN A 136 12.96 -4.28 3.06
C ASN A 136 12.32 -5.20 4.11
#